data_AF-A9A2K8-F1
#
_entry.id   AF-A9A2K8-F1
#
_cell.length_a   1.000
_cell.length_b   1.000
_cell.length_c   1.000
_cell.angle_alpha   90.00
_cell.angle_beta   90.00
_cell.angle_gamma   90.00
#
_symmetry.space_group_name_H-M   'P 1'
#
loop_
_entity.id
_entity.type
_entity.pdbx_description
1 polymer ?
#
loop_
_entity_poly.entity_id
_entity_poly.type
_entity_poly.pdbx_seq_one_letter_code
_entity_poly.pdbx_strand_id
1 'polypeptide(L)'
;MIYKILDFAIIAIGLMFFAGIVSFEYSTIGLSEPILSLPYESKQFFDFLIWPLIILLVFDLYFKYNKVRDPKKFVKKYWIDIVMLTLIPIFSAFKFLKIGISIIKKLKTVKMGTKVAHKTKKSLRK
;
A
#
# COMPACT_ATOMS: atom_id res chain seq x y z
N MET A 1 12.93 -11.25 -26.62
CA MET A 1 11.91 -12.10 -25.97
C MET A 1 11.76 -11.78 -24.49
N ILE A 2 12.86 -11.71 -23.74
CA ILE A 2 12.85 -11.47 -22.29
C ILE A 2 12.10 -10.20 -21.83
N TYR A 3 12.20 -9.10 -22.58
CA TYR A 3 11.49 -7.84 -22.30
C TYR A 3 9.97 -8.00 -22.36
N LYS A 4 9.47 -8.69 -23.40
CA LYS A 4 8.03 -8.93 -23.54
C LYS A 4 7.49 -9.79 -22.40
N ILE A 5 8.26 -10.80 -21.98
CA ILE A 5 7.89 -11.66 -20.84
C ILE A 5 7.86 -10.85 -19.55
N LEU A 6 8.83 -9.97 -19.35
CA LEU A 6 8.89 -9.08 -18.19
C LEU A 6 7.70 -8.10 -18.17
N ASP A 7 7.38 -7.49 -19.30
CA ASP A 7 6.21 -6.62 -19.45
C ASP A 7 4.90 -7.37 -19.10
N PHE A 8 4.72 -8.59 -19.64
CA PHE A 8 3.54 -9.41 -19.31
C PHE A 8 3.50 -9.81 -17.83
N ALA A 9 4.63 -10.13 -17.22
CA ALA A 9 4.70 -10.46 -15.80
C ALA A 9 4.33 -9.26 -14.92
N ILE A 10 4.82 -8.06 -15.26
CA ILE A 10 4.48 -6.81 -14.57
C ILE A 10 2.99 -6.53 -14.69
N ILE A 11 2.41 -6.69 -15.88
CA ILE A 11 0.96 -6.49 -16.08
C ILE A 11 0.16 -7.49 -15.25
N ALA A 12 0.50 -8.78 -15.30
CA ALA A 12 -0.22 -9.82 -14.57
C ALA A 12 -0.18 -9.60 -13.05
N ILE A 13 1.02 -9.35 -12.50
CA ILE A 13 1.20 -9.10 -11.07
C ILE A 13 0.61 -7.75 -10.67
N GLY A 14 0.70 -6.74 -11.53
CA GLY A 14 0.09 -5.42 -11.34
C GLY A 14 -1.44 -5.52 -11.23
N LEU A 15 -2.07 -6.32 -12.09
CA LEU A 15 -3.51 -6.58 -12.02
C LEU A 15 -3.90 -7.31 -10.73
N MET A 16 -3.13 -8.33 -10.33
CA MET A 16 -3.35 -9.01 -9.05
C MET A 16 -3.19 -8.04 -7.87
N PHE A 17 -2.14 -7.22 -7.87
CA PHE A 17 -1.91 -6.20 -6.84
C PHE A 17 -3.08 -5.21 -6.76
N PHE A 18 -3.58 -4.74 -7.90
CA PHE A 18 -4.74 -3.85 -7.96
C PHE A 18 -6.01 -4.52 -7.43
N ALA A 19 -6.24 -5.80 -7.77
CA ALA A 19 -7.34 -6.59 -7.21
C ALA A 19 -7.24 -6.65 -5.67
N GLY A 20 -6.04 -6.83 -5.12
CA GLY A 20 -5.80 -6.77 -3.68
C GLY A 20 -6.16 -5.42 -3.07
N ILE A 21 -5.78 -4.31 -3.71
CA ILE A 21 -6.12 -2.96 -3.24
C ILE A 21 -7.64 -2.76 -3.18
N VAL A 22 -8.37 -3.07 -4.25
CA VAL A 22 -9.83 -2.84 -4.27
C VAL A 22 -10.59 -3.79 -3.35
N SER A 23 -9.99 -4.92 -2.97
CA SER A 23 -10.58 -5.90 -2.05
C SER A 23 -10.31 -5.57 -0.58
N PHE A 24 -9.07 -5.21 -0.24
CA PHE A 24 -8.64 -5.07 1.16
C PHE A 24 -8.40 -3.63 1.60
N GLU A 25 -8.07 -2.74 0.67
CA GLU A 25 -7.73 -1.33 0.93
C GLU A 25 -8.83 -0.37 0.43
N TYR A 26 -10.05 -0.87 0.21
CA TYR A 26 -11.19 -0.09 -0.30
C TYR A 26 -11.45 1.20 0.52
N SER A 27 -11.33 1.13 1.85
CA SER A 27 -11.47 2.30 2.72
C SER A 27 -10.37 3.36 2.53
N THR A 28 -9.16 2.95 2.12
CA THR A 28 -8.03 3.84 1.85
C THR A 28 -8.24 4.63 0.56
N ILE A 29 -8.94 4.05 -0.42
CA ILE A 29 -9.30 4.68 -1.71
C ILE A 29 -10.67 5.38 -1.68
N GLY A 30 -11.31 5.48 -0.50
CA GLY A 30 -12.55 6.23 -0.30
C GLY A 30 -13.84 5.46 -0.59
N LEU A 31 -13.76 4.14 -0.75
CA LEU A 31 -14.93 3.28 -0.92
C LEU A 31 -15.48 2.84 0.45
N SER A 32 -16.80 2.72 0.54
CA SER A 32 -17.50 2.26 1.75
C SER A 32 -17.48 0.74 1.90
N GLU A 33 -17.36 0.02 0.79
CA GLU A 33 -17.40 -1.43 0.71
C GLU A 33 -16.38 -1.95 -0.32
N PRO A 34 -15.90 -3.19 -0.16
CA PRO A 34 -14.96 -3.77 -1.12
C PRO A 34 -15.64 -4.06 -2.46
N ILE A 35 -14.96 -3.76 -3.56
CA ILE A 35 -15.45 -4.11 -4.91
C ILE A 35 -15.42 -5.63 -5.11
N LEU A 36 -14.40 -6.28 -4.52
CA LEU A 36 -14.20 -7.72 -4.55
C LEU A 36 -14.11 -8.24 -3.13
N SER A 37 -15.09 -9.06 -2.73
CA SER A 37 -15.13 -9.69 -1.43
C SER A 37 -14.27 -10.96 -1.42
N LEU A 38 -12.97 -10.78 -1.18
CA LEU A 38 -12.00 -11.88 -1.05
C LEU A 38 -11.87 -12.36 0.41
N PRO A 39 -11.51 -13.64 0.63
CA PRO A 39 -11.25 -14.18 1.97
C PRO A 39 -10.11 -13.44 2.67
N TYR A 40 -10.26 -13.17 3.96
CA TYR A 40 -9.26 -12.41 4.73
C TYR A 40 -7.91 -13.13 4.81
N GLU A 41 -7.89 -14.46 4.74
CA GLU A 41 -6.69 -15.29 4.73
C GLU A 41 -5.79 -14.96 3.52
N SER A 42 -6.40 -14.59 2.39
CA SER A 42 -5.67 -14.21 1.18
C SER A 42 -5.02 -12.83 1.28
N LYS A 43 -5.41 -11.99 2.25
CA LYS A 43 -4.85 -10.64 2.42
C LYS A 43 -3.34 -10.66 2.58
N GLN A 44 -2.80 -11.62 3.32
CA GLN A 44 -1.36 -11.75 3.51
C GLN A 44 -0.65 -11.99 2.17
N PHE A 45 -1.19 -12.83 1.30
CA PHE A 45 -0.66 -13.04 -0.05
C PHE A 45 -0.60 -11.73 -0.85
N PHE A 46 -1.67 -10.92 -0.83
CA PHE A 46 -1.70 -9.63 -1.52
C PHE A 46 -0.76 -8.58 -0.90
N ASP A 47 -0.61 -8.57 0.43
CA ASP A 47 0.37 -7.72 1.11
C ASP A 47 1.80 -8.10 0.71
N PHE A 48 2.09 -9.40 0.48
CA PHE A 48 3.39 -9.88 0.01
C PHE A 48 3.63 -9.64 -1.49
N LEU A 49 2.59 -9.57 -2.33
CA LEU A 49 2.70 -9.33 -3.78
C LEU A 49 3.43 -8.04 -4.15
N ILE A 50 3.52 -7.08 -3.22
CA ILE A 50 4.25 -5.83 -3.45
C ILE A 50 5.75 -6.05 -3.71
N TRP A 51 6.36 -7.04 -3.04
CA TRP A 51 7.79 -7.32 -3.15
C TRP A 51 8.20 -7.83 -4.53
N PRO A 52 7.59 -8.90 -5.08
CA PRO A 52 7.91 -9.35 -6.43
C PRO A 52 7.58 -8.28 -7.47
N LEU A 53 6.51 -7.48 -7.29
CA LEU A 53 6.18 -6.38 -8.18
C LEU A 53 7.29 -5.31 -8.21
N ILE A 54 7.79 -4.89 -7.05
CA ILE A 54 8.91 -3.94 -6.95
C ILE A 54 10.15 -4.51 -7.64
N ILE A 55 10.50 -5.77 -7.36
CA ILE A 55 11.67 -6.42 -7.96
C ILE A 55 11.56 -6.40 -9.49
N LEU A 56 10.42 -6.79 -10.04
CA LEU A 56 10.17 -6.79 -11.48
C LEU A 56 10.30 -5.39 -12.10
N LEU A 57 9.69 -4.37 -11.48
CA LEU A 57 9.76 -2.99 -11.95
C LEU A 57 11.19 -2.43 -11.91
N VAL A 58 11.96 -2.75 -10.88
CA VAL A 58 13.38 -2.36 -10.79
C VAL A 58 14.19 -2.99 -11.91
N PHE A 59 14.04 -4.30 -12.13
CA PHE A 59 14.74 -4.99 -13.21
C PHE A 59 14.35 -4.43 -14.58
N ASP A 60 13.07 -4.19 -14.82
CA ASP A 60 12.59 -3.62 -16.07
C ASP A 60 13.17 -2.22 -16.34
N LEU A 61 13.08 -1.32 -15.36
CA LEU A 61 13.68 0.02 -15.45
C LEU A 61 15.20 -0.04 -15.63
N TYR A 62 15.89 -0.95 -14.94
CA TYR A 62 17.33 -1.16 -15.09
C TYR A 62 17.69 -1.54 -16.53
N PHE A 63 17.00 -2.52 -17.12
CA PHE A 63 17.27 -2.91 -18.50
C PHE A 63 16.86 -1.81 -19.51
N LYS A 64 15.75 -1.09 -19.27
CA LYS A 64 15.35 0.06 -20.08
C LYS A 64 16.38 1.19 -20.02
N TYR A 65 16.97 1.44 -18.85
CA TYR A 65 18.02 2.45 -18.66
C TYR A 65 19.29 2.07 -19.43
N ASN A 66 19.70 0.80 -19.34
CA ASN A 66 20.90 0.31 -20.00
C ASN A 66 20.88 0.44 -21.53
N LYS A 67 19.69 0.51 -22.14
CA LYS A 67 19.50 0.80 -23.57
C LYS A 67 19.57 2.28 -23.92
N VAL A 68 19.06 3.16 -23.07
CA VAL A 68 19.04 4.60 -23.34
C VAL A 68 20.40 5.24 -23.01
N ARG A 69 21.03 4.82 -21.90
CA ARG A 69 22.33 5.33 -21.39
C ARG A 69 22.40 6.85 -21.16
N ASP A 70 21.27 7.53 -21.22
CA ASP A 70 21.11 8.96 -20.98
C ASP A 70 20.01 9.16 -19.92
N PRO A 71 20.34 9.64 -18.71
CA PRO A 71 19.38 9.85 -17.63
C PRO A 71 18.23 10.78 -17.99
N LYS A 72 18.49 11.89 -18.70
CA LYS A 72 17.46 12.89 -19.01
C LYS A 72 16.44 12.31 -20.00
N LYS A 73 16.92 11.63 -21.04
CA LYS A 73 16.05 10.97 -22.02
C LYS A 73 15.31 9.79 -21.40
N PHE A 74 15.96 9.05 -20.51
CA PHE A 74 15.36 7.92 -19.82
C PHE A 74 14.18 8.35 -18.94
N VAL A 75 14.38 9.34 -18.07
CA VAL A 75 13.31 9.85 -17.20
C VAL A 75 12.16 10.38 -18.04
N LYS A 76 12.42 11.17 -19.09
CA LYS A 76 11.35 11.69 -19.97
C LYS A 76 10.56 10.57 -20.67
N LYS A 77 11.22 9.47 -21.04
CA LYS A 77 10.60 8.36 -21.77
C LYS A 77 9.84 7.39 -20.87
N TYR A 78 10.35 7.10 -19.67
CA TYR A 78 9.80 6.09 -18.75
C TYR A 78 9.32 6.69 -17.42
N TRP A 79 8.86 7.95 -17.45
CA TRP A 79 8.44 8.66 -16.24
C TRP A 79 7.32 7.93 -15.48
N ILE A 80 6.38 7.30 -16.19
CA ILE A 80 5.25 6.56 -15.60
C ILE A 80 5.77 5.36 -14.80
N ASP A 81 6.68 4.58 -15.38
CA ASP A 81 7.27 3.39 -14.74
C ASP A 81 8.04 3.80 -13.46
N ILE A 82 8.79 4.91 -13.52
CA ILE A 82 9.54 5.46 -12.38
C ILE A 82 8.59 5.90 -11.27
N VAL A 83 7.52 6.62 -11.63
CA VAL A 83 6.47 7.08 -10.73
C VAL A 83 5.79 5.88 -10.08
N MET A 84 5.44 4.84 -10.85
CA MET A 84 4.85 3.61 -10.33
C MET A 84 5.78 2.91 -9.32
N LEU A 85 7.07 2.76 -9.65
CA LEU A 85 8.06 2.15 -8.76
C LEU A 85 8.20 2.92 -7.43
N THR A 86 8.07 4.24 -7.44
CA THR A 86 8.16 5.05 -6.22
C THR A 86 6.85 5.07 -5.44
N LEU A 87 5.70 5.22 -6.10
CA LEU A 87 4.42 5.32 -5.43
C LEU A 87 3.97 4.02 -4.76
N ILE A 88 4.23 2.84 -5.34
CA ILE A 88 3.83 1.56 -4.77
C ILE A 88 4.31 1.38 -3.31
N PRO A 89 5.63 1.48 -3.01
CA PRO A 89 6.12 1.39 -1.63
C PRO A 89 5.66 2.56 -0.75
N ILE A 90 5.50 3.75 -1.31
CA ILE A 90 4.97 4.91 -0.58
C ILE A 90 3.53 4.66 -0.11
N PHE A 91 2.65 4.14 -0.97
CA PHE A 91 1.28 3.79 -0.60
C PHE A 91 1.24 2.73 0.50
N SER A 92 2.13 1.74 0.44
CA SER A 92 2.28 0.76 1.51
C SER A 92 2.74 1.41 2.82
N ALA A 93 3.72 2.32 2.78
CA ALA A 93 4.17 3.06 3.95
C ALA A 93 3.05 3.94 4.57
N PHE A 94 2.24 4.60 3.73
CA PHE A 94 1.11 5.43 4.20
C PHE A 94 0.03 4.61 4.90
N LYS A 95 -0.19 3.35 4.51
CA LYS A 95 -1.08 2.41 5.23
C LYS A 95 -0.63 2.23 6.68
N PHE A 96 0.67 2.05 6.92
CA PHE A 96 1.22 1.93 8.29
C PHE A 96 1.06 3.22 9.09
N LEU A 97 1.24 4.39 8.47
CA LEU A 97 1.03 5.67 9.14
C LEU A 97 -0.43 5.87 9.59
N LYS A 98 -1.42 5.55 8.74
CA LYS A 98 -2.84 5.59 9.11
C LYS A 98 -3.16 4.65 10.26
N ILE A 99 -2.64 3.41 10.23
CA ILE A 99 -2.77 2.46 11.33
C ILE A 99 -2.21 3.05 12.63
N GLY A 100 -1.00 3.63 12.59
CA GLY A 100 -0.35 4.23 13.75
C GLY A 100 -1.17 5.36 14.37
N ILE A 101 -1.67 6.28 13.55
CA ILE A 101 -2.52 7.39 14.00
C ILE A 101 -3.84 6.89 14.62
N SER A 102 -4.46 5.86 14.03
CA SER A 102 -5.69 5.25 14.55
C SER A 102 -5.47 4.62 15.92
N ILE A 103 -4.36 3.89 16.11
CA ILE A 103 -3.98 3.29 17.40
C ILE A 103 -3.78 4.38 18.46
N ILE A 104 -3.04 5.44 18.13
CA ILE A 104 -2.80 6.57 19.04
C ILE A 104 -4.12 7.24 19.45
N LYS A 105 -5.04 7.46 18.50
CA LYS A 105 -6.37 8.02 18.79
C LYS A 105 -7.17 7.10 19.71
N LYS A 106 -7.22 5.80 19.43
CA LYS A 106 -7.91 4.80 20.28
C LYS A 106 -7.32 4.75 21.69
N LEU A 107 -5.99 4.75 21.83
CA LEU A 107 -5.31 4.80 23.13
C LEU A 107 -5.65 6.08 23.90
N LYS A 108 -5.71 7.23 23.23
CA LYS A 108 -6.08 8.51 23.84
C LYS A 108 -7.53 8.49 24.34
N THR A 109 -8.45 7.95 23.54
CA THR A 109 -9.87 7.78 23.93
C THR A 109 -10.02 6.81 25.10
N VAL A 110 -9.28 5.70 25.13
CA VAL A 110 -9.29 4.76 26.27
C VAL A 110 -8.75 5.43 27.54
N LYS A 111 -7.60 6.12 27.47
CA LYS A 111 -7.04 6.88 28.62
C LYS A 111 -7.98 7.98 29.11
N MET A 112 -8.72 8.61 28.21
CA MET A 112 -9.69 9.64 28.56
C MET A 112 -10.95 9.03 29.18
N GLY A 113 -11.46 7.92 28.63
CA GLY A 113 -12.60 7.17 29.17
C GLY A 113 -12.33 6.61 30.56
N THR A 114 -11.13 6.06 30.81
CA THR A 114 -10.75 5.58 32.16
C THR A 114 -10.60 6.72 33.16
N LYS A 115 -10.06 7.88 32.76
CA LYS A 115 -10.01 9.08 33.61
C LYS A 115 -11.40 9.62 33.96
N VAL A 116 -12.32 9.63 33.00
CA VAL A 116 -13.71 10.07 33.22
C VAL A 116 -14.44 9.08 34.12
N ALA A 117 -14.38 7.78 33.83
CA ALA A 117 -14.99 6.74 34.66
C ALA A 117 -14.45 6.76 36.10
N HIS A 118 -13.15 6.99 36.28
CA HIS A 118 -12.54 7.10 37.60
C HIS A 118 -12.98 8.38 38.35
N LYS A 119 -13.09 9.53 37.66
CA LYS A 119 -13.62 10.76 38.25
C LYS A 119 -15.09 10.62 38.63
N THR A 120 -15.92 10.02 37.78
CA THR A 120 -17.35 9.79 38.05
C THR A 120 -17.54 8.82 39.21
N LYS A 121 -16.79 7.71 39.27
CA LYS A 121 -16.82 6.77 40.41
C LYS A 121 -16.36 7.42 41.73
N LYS A 122 -15.41 8.37 41.68
CA LYS A 122 -14.96 9.11 42.86
C LYS A 122 -15.96 10.19 43.30
N SER A 123 -16.70 10.79 42.35
CA SER A 123 -17.74 11.78 42.64
C SER A 123 -19.05 11.16 43.12
N LEU A 124 -19.36 9.92 42.74
CA LEU A 124 -20.54 9.16 43.18
C LEU A 124 -20.39 8.52 44.57
N ARG A 125 -19.16 8.47 45.11
CA ARG A 125 -18.83 7.84 46.40
C ARG A 125 -18.64 8.87 47.53
N LYS A 126 -19.02 10.13 47.27
CA LYS A 126 -18.99 11.27 48.18
C LYS A 126 -20.41 11.76 48.35
#